data_AF-A0A0A2UYT5-F1
#
_entry.id   AF-A0A0A2UYT5-F1
#
_cell.length_a   1.000
_cell.length_b   1.000
_cell.length_c   1.000
_cell.angle_alpha   90.00
_cell.angle_beta   90.00
_cell.angle_gamma   90.00
#
_symmetry.space_group_name_H-M   'P 1'
#
loop_
_entity.id
_entity.type
_entity.pdbx_description
1 polymer ?
#
loop_
_entity_poly.entity_id
_entity_poly.type
_entity_poly.pdbx_seq_one_letter_code
_entity_poly.pdbx_strand_id
1 'polypeptide(L)'
;MNKTKHPSFIQDIIHATEEGNKDNVSRTKCYQDFYMKNKEIHWAFLASMVSRNAGWNMTDLNVHPMKDLLSRDVRQQLFATFERANWLIFSDAYPQLLLYKRSIEKGEPLFRHLSTLNVSRFMIKEWESFWHTNDKERLVKALIINEQNVIEKPVIQHPFFKKRVFHRVPYLSQDFFHLSAVLFPTSTGKLYGASVHDFTNISKRIALGKKLYQLLFHPQFYPFFHQFAVQTEPIGSRTEYEQYFLLPVAKTPMLRVMYPIIHHRDNIRPDWYLSGRSVKKKWWRDECYKTTMDVSHRFYAKRFAMLAFQQLKSPQ
;
A
#
# COMPACT_ATOMS: atom_id res chain seq x y z
N MET A 1 4.22 36.67 13.01
CA MET A 1 3.45 35.41 12.94
C MET A 1 4.14 34.38 13.83
N ASN A 2 3.51 34.01 14.95
CA ASN A 2 4.06 33.04 15.90
C ASN A 2 4.19 31.66 15.23
N LYS A 3 5.43 31.26 14.90
CA LYS A 3 5.74 29.84 14.66
C LYS A 3 5.63 29.14 16.01
N THR A 4 4.53 28.42 16.22
CA THR A 4 4.40 27.49 17.36
C THR A 4 5.63 26.59 17.34
N LYS A 5 6.54 26.74 18.30
CA LYS A 5 7.72 25.87 18.41
C LYS A 5 7.20 24.50 18.82
N HIS A 6 7.07 23.60 17.85
CA HIS A 6 6.81 22.19 18.13
C HIS A 6 7.98 21.62 18.98
N PRO A 7 7.73 20.64 19.86
CA PRO A 7 8.80 19.91 20.53
C PRO A 7 9.80 19.36 19.49
N SER A 8 11.10 19.32 19.79
CA SER A 8 12.11 18.95 18.77
C SER A 8 11.86 17.55 18.18
N PHE A 9 11.37 16.60 18.99
CA PHE A 9 11.05 15.26 18.52
C PHE A 9 9.93 15.22 17.47
N ILE A 10 9.00 16.21 17.46
CA ILE A 10 7.97 16.32 16.42
C ILE A 10 8.59 16.79 15.11
N GLN A 11 9.55 17.71 15.17
CA GLN A 11 10.30 18.15 13.98
C GLN A 11 11.13 16.99 13.40
N ASP A 12 11.77 16.19 14.26
CA ASP A 12 12.48 14.98 13.84
C ASP A 12 11.54 13.99 13.11
N ILE A 13 10.33 13.78 13.64
CA ILE A 13 9.32 12.91 13.03
C ILE A 13 8.89 13.44 11.67
N ILE A 14 8.64 14.75 11.56
CA ILE A 14 8.26 15.39 10.28
C ILE A 14 9.37 15.19 9.25
N HIS A 15 10.62 15.52 9.61
CA HIS A 15 11.76 15.38 8.72
C HIS A 15 11.98 13.92 8.29
N ALA A 16 11.95 12.97 9.22
CA ALA A 16 12.09 11.55 8.90
C ALA A 16 10.94 11.03 8.01
N THR A 17 9.74 11.60 8.16
CA THR A 17 8.59 11.29 7.30
C THR A 17 8.78 11.83 5.90
N GLU A 18 9.23 13.07 5.74
CA GLU A 18 9.52 13.67 4.43
C GLU A 18 10.62 12.89 3.69
N GLU A 19 11.69 12.53 4.40
CA GLU A 19 12.79 11.75 3.85
C GLU A 19 12.37 10.33 3.43
N GLY A 20 11.53 9.67 4.24
CA GLY A 20 10.98 8.35 3.93
C GLY A 20 9.95 8.35 2.79
N ASN A 21 9.33 9.50 2.51
CA ASN A 21 8.24 9.61 1.53
C ASN A 21 8.68 10.04 0.11
N LYS A 22 9.98 10.00 -0.19
CA LYS A 22 10.56 10.41 -1.48
C LYS A 22 10.01 9.62 -2.68
N ASP A 23 9.90 8.30 -2.53
CA ASP A 23 9.40 7.40 -3.57
C ASP A 23 8.87 6.10 -2.95
N ASN A 24 8.23 5.25 -3.77
CA ASN A 24 7.69 3.98 -3.30
C ASN A 24 8.75 3.06 -2.67
N VAL A 25 9.99 3.06 -3.18
CA VAL A 25 11.08 2.23 -2.64
C VAL A 25 11.43 2.65 -1.22
N SER A 26 11.57 3.96 -0.97
CA SER A 26 11.87 4.52 0.36
C SER A 26 10.77 4.19 1.36
N ARG A 27 9.49 4.37 0.97
CA ARG A 27 8.35 4.02 1.82
C ARG A 27 8.33 2.56 2.21
N THR A 28 8.57 1.69 1.22
CA THR A 28 8.58 0.23 1.40
C THR A 28 9.64 -0.20 2.41
N LYS A 29 10.85 0.37 2.30
CA LYS A 29 11.96 0.14 3.23
C LYS A 29 11.65 0.65 4.62
N CYS A 30 11.15 1.88 4.74
CA CYS A 30 10.74 2.45 6.02
C CYS A 30 9.74 1.56 6.78
N TYR A 31 8.72 1.05 6.10
CA TYR A 31 7.77 0.10 6.70
C TYR A 31 8.42 -1.24 7.08
N GLN A 32 9.28 -1.77 6.21
CA GLN A 32 9.99 -3.02 6.46
C GLN A 32 10.88 -2.90 7.70
N ASP A 33 11.76 -1.91 7.71
CA ASP A 33 12.73 -1.68 8.78
C ASP A 33 12.04 -1.42 10.12
N PHE A 34 10.93 -0.69 10.09
CA PHE A 34 10.11 -0.47 11.27
C PHE A 34 9.56 -1.80 11.82
N TYR A 35 8.93 -2.62 10.97
CA TYR A 35 8.41 -3.91 11.39
C TYR A 35 9.50 -4.88 11.89
N MET A 36 10.69 -4.85 11.28
CA MET A 36 11.80 -5.70 11.73
C MET A 36 12.22 -5.39 13.17
N LYS A 37 12.05 -4.15 13.63
CA LYS A 37 12.36 -3.69 14.99
C LYS A 37 11.15 -3.72 15.94
N ASN A 38 9.93 -3.68 15.40
CA ASN A 38 8.67 -3.59 16.13
C ASN A 38 7.66 -4.63 15.62
N LYS A 39 7.88 -5.90 16.01
CA LYS A 39 7.12 -7.06 15.51
C LYS A 39 5.66 -7.07 15.93
N GLU A 40 5.31 -6.33 16.98
CA GLU A 40 3.95 -6.08 17.46
C GLU A 40 3.13 -5.22 16.49
N ILE A 41 3.78 -4.39 15.67
CA ILE A 41 3.09 -3.51 14.73
C ILE A 41 2.88 -4.21 13.38
N HIS A 42 1.96 -5.17 13.39
CA HIS A 42 1.65 -6.01 12.22
C HIS A 42 1.32 -5.20 10.96
N TRP A 43 0.71 -4.03 11.11
CA TRP A 43 0.36 -3.16 9.97
C TRP A 43 1.58 -2.70 9.19
N ALA A 44 2.72 -2.46 9.84
CA ALA A 44 3.93 -2.04 9.16
C ALA A 44 4.43 -3.14 8.19
N PHE A 45 4.32 -4.41 8.55
CA PHE A 45 4.67 -5.49 7.63
C PHE A 45 3.71 -5.57 6.44
N LEU A 46 2.40 -5.44 6.72
CA LEU A 46 1.38 -5.40 5.69
C LEU A 46 1.61 -4.25 4.72
N ALA A 47 1.86 -3.04 5.24
CA ALA A 47 2.14 -1.85 4.44
C ALA A 47 3.39 -2.02 3.60
N SER A 48 4.46 -2.63 4.12
CA SER A 48 5.67 -2.95 3.35
C SER A 48 5.37 -3.88 2.18
N MET A 49 4.72 -5.02 2.44
CA MET A 49 4.44 -6.03 1.39
C MET A 49 3.44 -5.54 0.35
N VAL A 50 2.44 -4.74 0.74
CA VAL A 50 1.50 -4.10 -0.19
C VAL A 50 2.17 -2.96 -0.96
N SER A 51 3.09 -2.22 -0.35
CA SER A 51 3.85 -1.16 -1.03
C SER A 51 4.77 -1.71 -2.12
N ARG A 52 5.40 -2.89 -1.92
CA ARG A 52 6.11 -3.60 -3.01
C ARG A 52 5.22 -3.87 -4.21
N ASN A 53 3.95 -4.21 -3.96
CA ASN A 53 2.96 -4.40 -5.02
C ASN A 53 2.70 -3.12 -5.80
N ALA A 54 2.56 -1.98 -5.12
CA ALA A 54 2.42 -0.71 -5.80
C ALA A 54 3.67 -0.39 -6.65
N GLY A 55 4.87 -0.67 -6.16
CA GLY A 55 6.13 -0.45 -6.88
C GLY A 55 6.18 -1.17 -8.22
N TRP A 56 6.01 -2.49 -8.23
CA TRP A 56 6.04 -3.22 -9.51
C TRP A 56 4.85 -2.88 -10.41
N ASN A 57 3.67 -2.54 -9.86
CA ASN A 57 2.56 -2.08 -10.69
C ASN A 57 2.88 -0.76 -11.40
N MET A 58 3.60 0.16 -10.74
CA MET A 58 4.07 1.39 -11.36
C MET A 58 5.05 1.08 -12.50
N THR A 59 6.05 0.23 -12.27
CA THR A 59 7.05 -0.07 -13.31
C THR A 59 6.46 -0.89 -14.46
N ASP A 60 5.49 -1.75 -14.20
CA ASP A 60 4.88 -2.56 -15.26
C ASP A 60 4.09 -1.75 -16.30
N LEU A 61 3.68 -0.52 -15.98
CA LEU A 61 3.10 0.40 -16.96
C LEU A 61 4.05 0.63 -18.15
N ASN A 62 5.37 0.56 -17.94
CA ASN A 62 6.37 0.81 -18.98
C ASN A 62 6.92 -0.46 -19.66
N VAL A 63 6.25 -1.60 -19.53
CA VAL A 63 6.61 -2.82 -20.28
C VAL A 63 5.40 -3.42 -20.99
N HIS A 64 5.65 -4.38 -21.87
CA HIS A 64 4.59 -5.16 -22.50
C HIS A 64 3.91 -6.08 -21.47
N PRO A 65 2.57 -6.24 -21.53
CA PRO A 65 1.67 -5.73 -22.58
C PRO A 65 1.12 -4.31 -22.31
N MET A 66 1.43 -3.68 -21.18
CA MET A 66 0.82 -2.39 -20.78
C MET A 66 1.16 -1.24 -21.73
N LYS A 67 2.36 -1.22 -22.32
CA LYS A 67 2.74 -0.22 -23.32
C LYS A 67 1.85 -0.22 -24.57
N ASP A 68 1.30 -1.37 -24.94
CA ASP A 68 0.46 -1.51 -26.14
C ASP A 68 -1.01 -1.36 -25.80
N LEU A 69 -1.41 -1.86 -24.63
CA LEU A 69 -2.80 -1.77 -24.17
C LEU A 69 -3.19 -0.34 -23.77
N LEU A 70 -2.24 0.45 -23.30
CA LEU A 70 -2.49 1.76 -22.69
C LEU A 70 -1.66 2.85 -23.36
N SER A 71 -2.33 3.93 -23.77
CA SER A 71 -1.64 5.13 -24.27
C SER A 71 -0.69 5.71 -23.22
N ARG A 72 0.33 6.44 -23.67
CA ARG A 72 1.31 7.09 -22.79
C ARG A 72 0.63 7.96 -21.70
N ASP A 73 -0.39 8.72 -22.09
CA ASP A 73 -1.12 9.60 -21.18
C ASP A 73 -1.86 8.82 -20.09
N VAL A 74 -2.50 7.69 -20.45
CA VAL A 74 -3.20 6.83 -19.49
C VAL A 74 -2.20 6.23 -18.51
N ARG A 75 -1.05 5.75 -19.00
CA ARG A 75 0.01 5.20 -18.15
C ARG A 75 0.58 6.24 -17.17
N GLN A 76 0.80 7.46 -17.62
CA GLN A 76 1.27 8.54 -16.76
C GLN A 76 0.22 8.90 -15.69
N GLN A 77 -1.07 8.89 -16.05
CA GLN A 77 -2.16 9.12 -15.09
C GLN A 77 -2.28 7.99 -14.07
N LEU A 78 -2.13 6.73 -14.48
CA LEU A 78 -2.12 5.58 -13.57
C LEU A 78 -0.93 5.65 -12.61
N PHE A 79 0.28 5.94 -13.12
CA PHE A 79 1.46 6.17 -12.30
C PHE A 79 1.21 7.26 -11.26
N ALA A 80 0.73 8.44 -11.68
CA ALA A 80 0.44 9.56 -10.78
C ALA A 80 -0.63 9.19 -9.73
N THR A 81 -1.60 8.34 -10.08
CA THR A 81 -2.63 7.85 -9.16
C THR A 81 -2.03 6.95 -8.08
N PHE A 82 -1.24 5.94 -8.49
CA PHE A 82 -0.54 5.08 -7.55
C PHE A 82 0.39 5.89 -6.66
N GLU A 83 1.16 6.79 -7.25
CA GLU A 83 2.16 7.57 -6.53
C GLU A 83 1.51 8.49 -5.51
N ARG A 84 0.46 9.23 -5.90
CA ARG A 84 -0.29 10.10 -4.98
C ARG A 84 -0.96 9.31 -3.85
N ALA A 85 -1.55 8.15 -4.14
CA ALA A 85 -2.18 7.32 -3.13
C ALA A 85 -1.16 6.84 -2.09
N ASN A 86 -0.07 6.23 -2.53
CA ASN A 86 0.95 5.69 -1.63
C ASN A 86 1.65 6.81 -0.84
N TRP A 87 1.88 7.97 -1.47
CA TRP A 87 2.44 9.14 -0.79
C TRP A 87 1.53 9.64 0.35
N LEU A 88 0.22 9.76 0.12
CA LEU A 88 -0.75 10.20 1.14
C LEU A 88 -0.88 9.20 2.30
N ILE A 89 -0.85 7.90 1.99
CA ILE A 89 -0.88 6.83 3.00
C ILE A 89 0.34 6.94 3.91
N PHE A 90 1.54 7.09 3.31
CA PHE A 90 2.77 7.19 4.08
C PHE A 90 2.86 8.46 4.90
N SER A 91 2.44 9.60 4.35
CA SER A 91 2.40 10.86 5.12
C SER A 91 1.41 10.81 6.28
N ASP A 92 0.43 9.91 6.26
CA ASP A 92 -0.46 9.64 7.40
C ASP A 92 0.19 8.71 8.44
N ALA A 93 0.64 7.54 7.97
CA ALA A 93 0.83 6.39 8.83
C ALA A 93 2.24 6.33 9.41
N TYR A 94 3.25 6.66 8.62
CA TYR A 94 4.63 6.63 9.08
C TYR A 94 4.92 7.56 10.28
N PRO A 95 4.42 8.81 10.35
CA PRO A 95 4.62 9.63 11.55
C PRO A 95 3.94 9.02 12.80
N GLN A 96 2.87 8.24 12.64
CA GLN A 96 2.26 7.49 13.74
C GLN A 96 3.20 6.40 14.26
N LEU A 97 3.85 5.66 13.36
CA LEU A 97 4.83 4.63 13.70
C LEU A 97 6.03 5.23 14.44
N LEU A 98 6.57 6.35 13.94
CA LEU A 98 7.68 7.03 14.59
C LEU A 98 7.31 7.58 15.97
N LEU A 99 6.09 8.11 16.14
CA LEU A 99 5.62 8.57 17.43
C LEU A 99 5.44 7.41 18.41
N TYR A 100 4.91 6.27 17.97
CA TYR A 100 4.82 5.06 18.80
C TYR A 100 6.20 4.62 19.30
N LYS A 101 7.22 4.62 18.43
CA LYS A 101 8.60 4.32 18.83
C LYS A 101 9.10 5.29 19.90
N ARG A 102 8.86 6.60 19.74
CA ARG A 102 9.21 7.60 20.77
C ARG A 102 8.43 7.39 22.07
N SER A 103 7.18 6.96 22.01
CA SER A 103 6.39 6.61 23.21
C SER A 103 7.03 5.45 23.98
N ILE A 104 7.47 4.39 23.28
CA ILE A 104 8.21 3.27 23.90
C ILE A 104 9.49 3.77 24.56
N GLU A 105 10.31 4.53 23.84
CA GLU A 105 11.60 5.04 24.34
C GLU A 105 11.45 5.90 25.60
N LYS A 106 10.34 6.64 25.73
CA LYS A 106 10.04 7.45 26.91
C LYS A 106 9.28 6.70 28.01
N GLY A 107 8.68 5.55 27.70
CA GLY A 107 7.81 4.83 28.62
C GLY A 107 6.44 5.48 28.87
N GLU A 108 5.99 6.39 28.00
CA GLU A 108 4.70 7.09 28.16
C GLU A 108 3.97 7.28 26.80
N PRO A 109 2.63 7.30 26.78
CA PRO A 109 1.87 7.50 25.55
C PRO A 109 1.94 8.97 25.08
N LEU A 110 2.53 9.20 23.91
CA LEU A 110 2.65 10.54 23.30
C LEU A 110 1.54 10.86 22.28
N PHE A 111 0.50 10.01 22.14
CA PHE A 111 -0.41 10.01 20.99
C PHE A 111 -1.27 11.26 20.84
N ARG A 112 -1.43 12.07 21.89
CA ARG A 112 -2.02 13.43 21.79
C ARG A 112 -1.34 14.30 20.72
N HIS A 113 -0.04 14.09 20.48
CA HIS A 113 0.74 14.86 19.51
C HIS A 113 0.48 14.46 18.06
N LEU A 114 -0.20 13.33 17.79
CA LEU A 114 -0.63 12.93 16.45
C LEU A 114 -1.53 13.99 15.77
N SER A 115 -2.29 14.76 16.56
CA SER A 115 -3.07 15.89 16.06
C SER A 115 -2.21 16.94 15.35
N THR A 116 -0.99 17.18 15.84
CA THR A 116 -0.02 18.10 15.22
C THR A 116 0.61 17.54 13.95
N LEU A 117 0.47 16.23 13.72
CA LEU A 117 0.95 15.50 12.55
C LEU A 117 -0.19 15.24 11.54
N ASN A 118 -1.32 15.95 11.68
CA ASN A 118 -2.52 15.83 10.83
C ASN A 118 -3.16 14.43 10.80
N VAL A 119 -2.93 13.63 11.85
CA VAL A 119 -3.52 12.30 12.00
C VAL A 119 -4.92 12.41 12.61
N SER A 120 -5.84 11.56 12.14
CA SER A 120 -7.23 11.57 12.57
C SER A 120 -7.40 11.32 14.06
N ARG A 121 -8.38 11.99 14.71
CA ARG A 121 -8.78 11.70 16.10
C ARG A 121 -9.18 10.24 16.31
N PHE A 122 -9.63 9.58 15.25
CA PHE A 122 -9.86 8.15 15.23
C PHE A 122 -8.59 7.37 15.59
N MET A 123 -7.48 7.60 14.87
CA MET A 123 -6.23 6.90 15.16
C MET A 123 -5.62 7.28 16.51
N ILE A 124 -5.80 8.51 16.99
CA ILE A 124 -5.36 8.88 18.34
C ILE A 124 -5.97 7.94 19.38
N LYS A 125 -7.29 7.72 19.33
CA LYS A 125 -7.98 6.82 20.26
C LYS A 125 -7.51 5.37 20.14
N GLU A 126 -7.27 4.91 18.92
CA GLU A 126 -6.87 3.52 18.68
C GLU A 126 -5.41 3.25 19.11
N TRP A 127 -4.51 4.23 18.99
CA TRP A 127 -3.16 4.13 19.54
C TRP A 127 -3.15 4.14 21.08
N GLU A 128 -3.95 4.99 21.72
CA GLU A 128 -4.12 4.96 23.19
C GLU A 128 -4.67 3.60 23.65
N SER A 129 -5.68 3.07 22.95
CA SER A 129 -6.21 1.74 23.25
C SER A 129 -5.15 0.65 23.08
N PHE A 130 -4.36 0.69 22.00
CA PHE A 130 -3.29 -0.27 21.75
C PHE A 130 -2.20 -0.22 22.83
N TRP A 131 -1.82 0.97 23.29
CA TRP A 131 -0.84 1.14 24.37
C TRP A 131 -1.21 0.40 25.66
N HIS A 132 -2.50 0.38 26.00
CA HIS A 132 -2.98 -0.29 27.22
C HIS A 132 -3.32 -1.78 27.03
N THR A 133 -3.68 -2.20 25.81
CA THR A 133 -4.23 -3.55 25.58
C THR A 133 -3.30 -4.46 24.79
N ASN A 134 -2.34 -3.90 24.06
CA ASN A 134 -1.51 -4.60 23.08
C ASN A 134 -2.31 -5.41 22.04
N ASP A 135 -3.54 -4.98 21.73
CA ASP A 135 -4.41 -5.64 20.74
C ASP A 135 -3.94 -5.33 19.31
N LYS A 136 -3.02 -6.18 18.83
CA LYS A 136 -2.37 -6.06 17.51
C LYS A 136 -3.38 -6.14 16.36
N GLU A 137 -4.39 -6.99 16.49
CA GLU A 137 -5.41 -7.17 15.46
C GLU A 137 -6.28 -5.93 15.32
N ARG A 138 -6.73 -5.38 16.46
CA ARG A 138 -7.50 -4.14 16.47
C ARG A 138 -6.72 -2.99 15.87
N LEU A 139 -5.44 -2.83 16.23
CA LEU A 139 -4.60 -1.76 15.69
C LEU A 139 -4.46 -1.86 14.17
N VAL A 140 -4.19 -3.07 13.64
CA VAL A 140 -4.14 -3.31 12.19
C VAL A 140 -5.46 -2.95 11.52
N LYS A 141 -6.60 -3.41 12.07
CA LYS A 141 -7.93 -3.13 11.52
C LYS A 141 -8.19 -1.61 11.50
N ALA A 142 -7.82 -0.91 12.57
CA ALA A 142 -7.92 0.55 12.67
C ALA A 142 -7.07 1.25 11.61
N LEU A 143 -5.80 0.89 11.48
CA LEU A 143 -4.89 1.49 10.48
C LEU A 143 -5.40 1.25 9.04
N ILE A 144 -5.91 0.06 8.73
CA ILE A 144 -6.56 -0.23 7.43
C ILE A 144 -7.78 0.68 7.22
N ILE A 145 -8.67 0.80 8.21
CA ILE A 145 -9.86 1.65 8.10
C ILE A 145 -9.46 3.11 7.87
N ASN A 146 -8.47 3.59 8.63
CA ASN A 146 -7.98 4.96 8.54
C ASN A 146 -7.36 5.24 7.17
N GLU A 147 -6.44 4.39 6.70
CA GLU A 147 -5.81 4.48 5.38
C GLU A 147 -6.86 4.63 4.26
N GLN A 148 -7.86 3.75 4.28
CA GLN A 148 -8.88 3.71 3.24
C GLN A 148 -9.81 4.93 3.26
N ASN A 149 -10.01 5.57 4.42
CA ASN A 149 -10.75 6.83 4.54
C ASN A 149 -9.89 8.05 4.15
N VAL A 150 -8.59 8.02 4.49
CA VAL A 150 -7.61 9.07 4.14
C VAL A 150 -7.53 9.26 2.62
N ILE A 151 -7.46 8.17 1.85
CA ILE A 151 -7.34 8.27 0.39
C ILE A 151 -8.67 8.49 -0.35
N GLU A 152 -9.81 8.28 0.30
CA GLU A 152 -11.13 8.25 -0.35
C GLU A 152 -11.44 9.56 -1.09
N LYS A 153 -11.41 10.70 -0.39
CA LYS A 153 -11.67 12.00 -1.01
C LYS A 153 -10.55 12.47 -1.95
N PRO A 154 -9.27 12.53 -1.51
CA PRO A 154 -8.21 13.16 -2.29
C PRO A 154 -7.73 12.32 -3.49
N VAL A 155 -8.01 11.01 -3.52
CA VAL A 155 -7.59 10.13 -4.62
C VAL A 155 -8.80 9.53 -5.33
N ILE A 156 -9.64 8.77 -4.62
CA ILE A 156 -10.70 8.00 -5.28
C ILE A 156 -11.79 8.90 -5.85
N GLN A 157 -12.19 9.93 -5.11
CA GLN A 157 -13.26 10.86 -5.50
C GLN A 157 -12.76 12.08 -6.27
N HIS A 158 -11.45 12.29 -6.37
CA HIS A 158 -10.91 13.46 -7.03
C HIS A 158 -11.34 13.51 -8.52
N PRO A 159 -11.91 14.62 -9.01
CA PRO A 159 -12.52 14.69 -10.35
C PRO A 159 -11.60 14.27 -11.49
N PHE A 160 -10.29 14.56 -11.37
CA PHE A 160 -9.29 14.13 -12.35
C PHE A 160 -9.22 12.60 -12.45
N PHE A 161 -9.11 11.90 -11.32
CA PHE A 161 -9.02 10.44 -11.27
C PHE A 161 -10.37 9.78 -11.59
N LYS A 162 -11.47 10.33 -11.06
CA LYS A 162 -12.83 9.85 -11.35
C LYS A 162 -13.13 9.89 -12.85
N LYS A 163 -12.93 11.03 -13.51
CA LYS A 163 -13.28 11.18 -14.94
C LYS A 163 -12.30 10.48 -15.87
N ARG A 164 -10.98 10.54 -15.61
CA ARG A 164 -9.97 10.09 -16.57
C ARG A 164 -9.51 8.64 -16.37
N VAL A 165 -9.48 8.16 -15.13
CA VAL A 165 -9.03 6.80 -14.81
C VAL A 165 -10.23 5.86 -14.60
N PHE A 166 -11.21 6.28 -13.80
CA PHE A 166 -12.31 5.39 -13.41
C PHE A 166 -13.54 5.40 -14.34
N HIS A 167 -13.77 6.48 -15.13
CA HIS A 167 -14.97 6.61 -15.97
C HIS A 167 -14.70 6.60 -17.48
N ARG A 168 -13.53 7.05 -17.97
CA ARG A 168 -13.23 7.08 -19.42
C ARG A 168 -12.84 5.74 -20.02
N VAL A 169 -12.42 4.78 -19.19
CA VAL A 169 -12.05 3.44 -19.65
C VAL A 169 -12.62 2.36 -18.70
N PRO A 170 -13.96 2.26 -18.56
CA PRO A 170 -14.58 1.39 -17.55
C PRO A 170 -14.14 -0.07 -17.69
N TYR A 171 -14.04 -0.55 -18.93
CA TYR A 171 -13.65 -1.92 -19.24
C TYR A 171 -12.17 -2.19 -18.93
N LEU A 172 -11.24 -1.34 -19.38
CA LEU A 172 -9.81 -1.53 -19.09
C LEU A 172 -9.43 -1.22 -17.63
N SER A 173 -10.17 -0.37 -16.91
CA SER A 173 -9.91 -0.13 -15.48
C SER A 173 -10.42 -1.27 -14.62
N GLN A 174 -11.61 -1.81 -14.88
CA GLN A 174 -12.06 -3.05 -14.24
C GLN A 174 -11.14 -4.22 -14.58
N ASP A 175 -10.75 -4.39 -15.84
CA ASP A 175 -9.82 -5.44 -16.24
C ASP A 175 -8.42 -5.23 -15.63
N PHE A 176 -7.88 -4.00 -15.63
CA PHE A 176 -6.59 -3.69 -14.99
C PHE A 176 -6.62 -3.93 -13.49
N PHE A 177 -7.72 -3.64 -12.78
CA PHE A 177 -7.85 -3.97 -11.35
C PHE A 177 -8.17 -5.44 -11.09
N HIS A 178 -8.90 -6.13 -11.99
CA HIS A 178 -9.05 -7.59 -11.99
C HIS A 178 -7.73 -8.31 -12.33
N LEU A 179 -6.80 -7.61 -12.98
CA LEU A 179 -5.40 -8.01 -13.21
C LEU A 179 -4.47 -7.58 -12.06
N SER A 180 -4.83 -6.53 -11.33
CA SER A 180 -4.12 -6.05 -10.14
C SER A 180 -4.46 -6.95 -8.95
N ALA A 181 -3.86 -8.14 -8.91
CA ALA A 181 -3.78 -8.89 -7.67
C ALA A 181 -2.75 -8.23 -6.75
N VAL A 182 -3.05 -8.20 -5.45
CA VAL A 182 -2.03 -7.96 -4.44
C VAL A 182 -1.43 -9.31 -4.07
N LEU A 183 -0.13 -9.47 -4.29
CA LEU A 183 0.59 -10.73 -4.23
C LEU A 183 1.69 -10.71 -3.16
N PHE A 184 1.80 -11.81 -2.43
CA PHE A 184 2.86 -12.12 -1.49
C PHE A 184 3.66 -13.33 -2.00
N PRO A 185 4.92 -13.11 -2.41
CA PRO A 185 5.79 -14.15 -2.92
C PRO A 185 6.50 -14.89 -1.80
N THR A 186 6.98 -16.07 -2.14
CA THR A 186 7.95 -16.81 -1.35
C THR A 186 9.27 -16.90 -2.11
N SER A 187 10.38 -17.10 -1.39
CA SER A 187 11.69 -17.39 -2.00
C SER A 187 11.73 -18.75 -2.74
N THR A 188 10.64 -19.54 -2.69
CA THR A 188 10.48 -20.78 -3.46
C THR A 188 9.69 -20.57 -4.76
N GLY A 189 9.36 -19.31 -5.09
CA GLY A 189 8.66 -18.98 -6.32
C GLY A 189 7.14 -19.17 -6.29
N LYS A 190 6.53 -19.33 -5.11
CA LYS A 190 5.06 -19.37 -4.98
C LYS A 190 4.51 -17.97 -4.77
N LEU A 191 3.29 -17.74 -5.23
CA LEU A 191 2.54 -16.50 -5.06
C LEU A 191 1.22 -16.77 -4.35
N TYR A 192 0.97 -16.01 -3.29
CA TYR A 192 -0.31 -15.97 -2.58
C TYR A 192 -0.90 -14.59 -2.71
N GLY A 193 -2.22 -14.45 -2.70
CA GLY A 193 -2.78 -13.12 -2.82
C GLY A 193 -4.27 -13.06 -3.00
N ALA A 194 -4.74 -11.86 -3.28
CA ALA A 194 -6.13 -11.59 -3.57
C ALA A 194 -6.27 -10.60 -4.72
N SER A 195 -7.22 -10.87 -5.61
CA SER A 195 -7.60 -9.95 -6.68
C SER A 195 -8.37 -8.76 -6.11
N VAL A 196 -8.11 -7.58 -6.69
CA VAL A 196 -8.88 -6.38 -6.39
C VAL A 196 -10.18 -6.40 -7.19
N HIS A 197 -11.30 -6.18 -6.52
CA HIS A 197 -12.62 -6.05 -7.15
C HIS A 197 -13.32 -4.80 -6.60
N ASP A 198 -13.95 -4.02 -7.48
CA ASP A 198 -14.69 -2.80 -7.15
C ASP A 198 -13.92 -1.83 -6.24
N PHE A 199 -12.73 -1.45 -6.69
CA PHE A 199 -11.81 -0.59 -5.95
C PHE A 199 -12.42 0.77 -5.57
N THR A 200 -13.45 1.24 -6.28
CA THR A 200 -14.15 2.48 -5.92
C THR A 200 -14.95 2.36 -4.61
N ASN A 201 -15.25 1.16 -4.13
CA ASN A 201 -15.99 0.93 -2.89
C ASN A 201 -15.06 0.80 -1.68
N ILE A 202 -15.08 1.81 -0.79
CA ILE A 202 -14.28 1.83 0.45
C ILE A 202 -14.46 0.59 1.32
N SER A 203 -15.67 0.02 1.43
CA SER A 203 -15.89 -1.16 2.27
C SER A 203 -15.22 -2.40 1.68
N LYS A 204 -15.17 -2.52 0.35
CA LYS A 204 -14.48 -3.61 -0.33
C LYS A 204 -12.97 -3.48 -0.23
N ARG A 205 -12.43 -2.24 -0.28
CA ARG A 205 -11.01 -2.02 -0.02
C ARG A 205 -10.60 -2.35 1.41
N ILE A 206 -11.42 -1.95 2.40
CA ILE A 206 -11.20 -2.34 3.82
C ILE A 206 -11.23 -3.87 3.98
N ALA A 207 -12.21 -4.55 3.37
CA ALA A 207 -12.30 -6.01 3.36
C ALA A 207 -11.04 -6.66 2.77
N LEU A 208 -10.58 -6.17 1.61
CA LEU A 208 -9.36 -6.64 0.97
C LEU A 208 -8.13 -6.47 1.87
N GLY A 209 -7.97 -5.31 2.54
CA GLY A 209 -6.88 -5.07 3.48
C GLY A 209 -6.89 -6.08 4.64
N LYS A 210 -8.06 -6.37 5.23
CA LYS A 210 -8.20 -7.39 6.28
C LYS A 210 -7.89 -8.80 5.77
N LYS A 211 -8.30 -9.13 4.55
CA LYS A 211 -7.99 -10.41 3.90
C LYS A 211 -6.48 -10.59 3.72
N LEU A 212 -5.80 -9.54 3.23
CA LEU A 212 -4.36 -9.55 3.04
C LEU A 212 -3.62 -9.66 4.37
N TYR A 213 -4.11 -8.98 5.43
CA TYR A 213 -3.57 -9.15 6.78
C TYR A 213 -3.64 -10.61 7.25
N GLN A 214 -4.81 -11.23 7.18
CA GLN A 214 -4.99 -12.62 7.61
C GLN A 214 -4.12 -13.59 6.80
N LEU A 215 -3.96 -13.35 5.49
CA LEU A 215 -3.06 -14.13 4.65
C LEU A 215 -1.60 -13.96 5.09
N LEU A 216 -1.13 -12.72 5.23
CA LEU A 216 0.26 -12.38 5.53
C LEU A 216 0.72 -12.95 6.87
N PHE A 217 -0.18 -12.97 7.87
CA PHE A 217 0.09 -13.47 9.22
C PHE A 217 -0.44 -14.87 9.49
N HIS A 218 -0.89 -15.60 8.45
CA HIS A 218 -1.29 -16.98 8.60
C HIS A 218 -0.07 -17.82 9.08
N PRO A 219 -0.17 -18.62 10.15
CA PRO A 219 0.99 -19.30 10.75
C PRO A 219 1.80 -20.16 9.76
N GLN A 220 1.11 -20.78 8.81
CA GLN A 220 1.75 -21.59 7.76
C GLN A 220 2.53 -20.75 6.72
N PHE A 221 2.09 -19.53 6.44
CA PHE A 221 2.63 -18.73 5.32
C PHE A 221 3.57 -17.61 5.76
N TYR A 222 3.37 -17.06 6.96
CA TYR A 222 4.17 -15.96 7.51
C TYR A 222 5.69 -16.21 7.42
N PRO A 223 6.25 -17.39 7.78
CA PRO A 223 7.69 -17.61 7.69
C PRO A 223 8.25 -17.41 6.27
N PHE A 224 7.50 -17.84 5.25
CA PHE A 224 7.93 -17.69 3.84
C PHE A 224 7.88 -16.24 3.37
N PHE A 225 6.84 -15.49 3.77
CA PHE A 225 6.72 -14.07 3.44
C PHE A 225 7.78 -13.22 4.16
N HIS A 226 8.05 -13.54 5.43
CA HIS A 226 9.09 -12.90 6.22
C HIS A 226 10.47 -13.16 5.63
N GLN A 227 10.77 -14.42 5.28
CA GLN A 227 12.02 -14.80 4.61
C GLN A 227 12.20 -14.03 3.30
N PHE A 228 11.18 -14.00 2.44
CA PHE A 228 11.21 -13.24 1.19
C PHE A 228 11.56 -11.76 1.44
N ALA A 229 10.86 -11.12 2.39
CA ALA A 229 11.07 -9.70 2.68
C ALA A 229 12.49 -9.40 3.16
N VAL A 230 13.09 -10.29 3.96
CA VAL A 230 14.47 -10.15 4.44
C VAL A 230 15.50 -10.38 3.33
N GLN A 231 15.27 -11.34 2.45
CA GLN A 231 16.23 -11.74 1.41
C GLN A 231 16.15 -10.88 0.15
N THR A 232 15.02 -10.20 -0.08
CA THR A 232 14.76 -9.47 -1.33
C THR A 232 14.78 -7.99 -1.11
N GLU A 233 15.71 -7.29 -1.75
CA GLU A 233 15.77 -5.83 -1.70
C GLU A 233 14.58 -5.19 -2.44
N PRO A 234 13.81 -4.26 -1.82
CA PRO A 234 12.80 -3.51 -2.55
C PRO A 234 13.44 -2.54 -3.56
N ILE A 235 13.08 -2.69 -4.84
CA ILE A 235 13.54 -1.87 -5.97
C ILE A 235 12.37 -1.35 -6.84
N GLY A 236 11.13 -1.69 -6.48
CA GLY A 236 9.90 -1.33 -7.18
C GLY A 236 9.77 -2.04 -8.54
N SER A 237 10.37 -3.21 -8.71
CA SER A 237 10.35 -3.97 -9.97
C SER A 237 9.79 -5.37 -9.76
N ARG A 238 9.14 -5.91 -10.79
CA ARG A 238 8.62 -7.28 -10.79
C ARG A 238 9.74 -8.33 -10.67
N THR A 239 10.96 -7.96 -11.04
CA THR A 239 12.16 -8.78 -10.85
C THR A 239 12.38 -9.19 -9.39
N GLU A 240 11.88 -8.41 -8.42
CA GLU A 240 11.87 -8.80 -6.99
C GLU A 240 11.18 -10.15 -6.76
N TYR A 241 10.07 -10.39 -7.47
CA TYR A 241 9.24 -11.59 -7.32
C TYR A 241 9.76 -12.69 -8.25
N GLU A 242 9.97 -12.36 -9.52
CA GLU A 242 10.23 -13.34 -10.57
C GLU A 242 11.61 -13.99 -10.48
N GLN A 243 12.57 -13.39 -9.77
CA GLN A 243 13.89 -14.00 -9.54
C GLN A 243 13.82 -15.38 -8.85
N TYR A 244 12.71 -15.68 -8.17
CA TYR A 244 12.48 -16.97 -7.50
C TYR A 244 11.68 -17.97 -8.36
N PHE A 245 11.28 -17.60 -9.58
CA PHE A 245 10.53 -18.48 -10.47
C PHE A 245 11.45 -19.33 -11.33
N LEU A 246 10.95 -20.51 -11.72
CA LEU A 246 11.67 -21.40 -12.64
C LEU A 246 11.95 -20.74 -13.99
N LEU A 247 11.02 -19.89 -14.47
CA LEU A 247 11.11 -19.20 -15.75
C LEU A 247 10.76 -17.72 -15.55
N PRO A 248 11.73 -16.86 -15.16
CA PRO A 248 11.51 -15.42 -15.06
C PRO A 248 11.28 -14.81 -16.44
N VAL A 249 10.28 -13.93 -16.55
CA VAL A 249 9.90 -13.24 -17.80
C VAL A 249 10.09 -11.72 -17.68
N ALA A 250 10.08 -11.18 -16.45
CA ALA A 250 10.17 -9.77 -16.16
C ALA A 250 11.52 -9.18 -16.59
N LYS A 251 11.45 -8.20 -17.50
CA LYS A 251 12.55 -7.30 -17.86
C LYS A 251 12.19 -5.87 -17.46
N THR A 252 11.62 -5.68 -16.28
CA THR A 252 11.22 -4.35 -15.77
C THR A 252 12.41 -3.68 -15.08
N PRO A 253 12.86 -2.49 -15.52
CA PRO A 253 13.88 -1.74 -14.80
C PRO A 253 13.42 -1.35 -13.40
N MET A 254 14.39 -0.96 -12.55
CA MET A 254 14.10 -0.45 -11.20
C MET A 254 13.26 0.83 -11.26
N LEU A 255 12.43 1.06 -10.25
CA LEU A 255 11.52 2.22 -10.21
C LEU A 255 12.27 3.55 -10.33
N ARG A 256 13.39 3.70 -9.63
CA ARG A 256 14.24 4.91 -9.64
C ARG A 256 14.94 5.17 -10.97
N VAL A 257 15.02 4.18 -11.85
CA VAL A 257 15.53 4.35 -13.21
C VAL A 257 14.43 4.88 -14.14
N MET A 258 13.17 4.52 -13.88
CA MET A 258 12.06 4.83 -14.78
C MET A 258 11.29 6.10 -14.43
N TYR A 259 11.22 6.45 -13.15
CA TYR A 259 10.41 7.57 -12.68
C TYR A 259 11.25 8.53 -11.83
N PRO A 260 11.13 9.85 -12.07
CA PRO A 260 11.74 10.83 -11.20
C PRO A 260 11.01 10.90 -9.86
N ILE A 261 11.67 11.50 -8.86
CA ILE A 261 11.02 11.86 -7.60
C ILE A 261 9.94 12.90 -7.89
N ILE A 262 8.72 12.63 -7.43
CA ILE A 262 7.58 13.55 -7.57
C ILE A 262 7.45 14.36 -6.29
N HIS A 263 7.47 15.69 -6.42
CA HIS A 263 7.20 16.56 -5.29
C HIS A 263 5.69 16.71 -5.09
N HIS A 264 5.24 16.36 -3.90
CA HIS A 264 3.85 16.44 -3.49
C HIS A 264 3.64 17.60 -2.53
N ARG A 265 2.42 18.16 -2.53
CA ARG A 265 1.97 19.07 -1.49
C ARG A 265 0.89 18.38 -0.66
N ASP A 266 0.98 18.48 0.66
CA ASP A 266 -0.14 18.13 1.55
C ASP A 266 -1.02 19.36 1.72
N ASN A 267 -1.94 19.57 0.78
CA ASN A 267 -2.94 20.60 0.94
C ASN A 267 -3.94 20.10 1.99
N ILE A 268 -3.76 20.54 3.25
CA ILE A 268 -4.58 20.31 4.45
C ILE A 268 -5.53 19.12 4.31
N ARG A 269 -5.14 17.99 4.90
CA ARG A 269 -6.02 16.82 5.03
C ARG A 269 -7.02 17.05 6.16
N PRO A 270 -8.32 17.27 5.87
CA PRO A 270 -9.30 17.37 6.95
C PRO A 270 -9.41 16.01 7.65
N ASP A 271 -9.55 16.03 8.98
CA ASP A 271 -9.84 14.83 9.74
C ASP A 271 -11.16 14.22 9.26
N TRP A 272 -11.07 13.10 8.57
CA TRP A 272 -12.23 12.42 7.99
C TRP A 272 -13.23 11.98 9.07
N TYR A 273 -12.76 11.72 10.29
CA TYR A 273 -13.59 11.30 11.42
C TYR A 273 -14.45 12.45 11.94
N LEU A 274 -13.97 13.70 11.85
CA LEU A 274 -14.74 14.90 12.23
C LEU A 274 -15.81 15.27 11.21
N SER A 275 -15.69 14.82 9.96
CA SER A 275 -16.64 15.14 8.88
C SER A 275 -18.00 14.42 8.98
N GLY A 276 -18.37 13.93 10.17
CA GLY A 276 -19.64 13.24 10.44
C GLY A 276 -19.68 11.78 9.95
N ARG A 277 -18.57 11.22 9.46
CA ARG A 277 -18.50 9.82 9.05
C ARG A 277 -18.30 8.93 10.28
N SER A 278 -19.39 8.29 10.74
CA SER A 278 -19.29 7.24 11.74
C SER A 278 -18.56 6.02 11.16
N VAL A 279 -17.67 5.43 11.96
CA VAL A 279 -16.99 4.18 11.61
C VAL A 279 -18.03 3.07 11.59
N LYS A 280 -18.27 2.48 10.43
CA LYS A 280 -19.34 1.49 10.26
C LYS A 280 -19.02 0.25 11.08
N LYS A 281 -19.96 -0.24 11.89
CA LYS A 281 -19.81 -1.49 12.69
C LYS A 281 -19.31 -2.67 11.86
N LYS A 282 -19.75 -2.77 10.59
CA LYS A 282 -19.32 -3.83 9.67
C LYS A 282 -17.83 -3.81 9.32
N TRP A 283 -17.14 -2.67 9.41
CA TRP A 283 -15.72 -2.59 9.10
C TRP A 283 -14.86 -3.33 10.13
N TRP A 284 -15.34 -3.43 11.38
CA TRP A 284 -14.68 -4.15 12.47
C TRP A 284 -14.92 -5.66 12.48
N ARG A 285 -15.93 -6.13 11.73
CA ARG A 285 -16.23 -7.57 11.69
C ARG A 285 -15.12 -8.31 10.97
N ASP A 286 -14.72 -9.44 11.55
CA ASP A 286 -13.87 -10.39 10.87
C ASP A 286 -14.61 -10.98 9.67
N GLU A 287 -13.85 -11.15 8.60
CA GLU A 287 -14.31 -11.84 7.42
C GLU A 287 -13.57 -13.19 7.41
N CYS A 288 -14.34 -14.27 7.39
CA CYS A 288 -13.79 -15.61 7.28
C CYS A 288 -13.43 -15.86 5.81
N TYR A 289 -12.13 -15.97 5.53
CA TYR A 289 -11.66 -16.29 4.19
C TYR A 289 -11.04 -17.68 4.16
N LYS A 290 -11.33 -18.43 3.09
CA LYS A 290 -10.61 -19.66 2.78
C LYS A 290 -9.22 -19.29 2.26
N THR A 291 -8.24 -19.27 3.16
CA THR A 291 -6.86 -18.85 2.91
C THR A 291 -6.02 -20.05 2.47
N THR A 292 -6.18 -20.53 1.21
CA THR A 292 -5.48 -21.77 0.82
C THR A 292 -4.94 -21.85 -0.60
N MET A 293 -5.19 -20.88 -1.48
CA MET A 293 -4.81 -21.06 -2.90
C MET A 293 -3.54 -20.29 -3.25
N ASP A 294 -2.48 -21.04 -3.56
CA ASP A 294 -1.40 -20.58 -4.44
C ASP A 294 -2.04 -20.06 -5.75
N VAL A 295 -1.83 -18.79 -6.04
CA VAL A 295 -2.41 -18.10 -7.20
C VAL A 295 -1.43 -18.02 -8.37
N SER A 296 -0.22 -18.59 -8.27
CA SER A 296 0.86 -18.48 -9.26
C SER A 296 0.37 -18.85 -10.66
N HIS A 297 -0.22 -20.06 -10.80
CA HIS A 297 -0.72 -20.55 -12.09
C HIS A 297 -1.78 -19.62 -12.68
N ARG A 298 -2.78 -19.22 -11.88
CA ARG A 298 -3.88 -18.37 -12.37
C ARG A 298 -3.38 -16.97 -12.76
N PHE A 299 -2.45 -16.42 -11.99
CA PHE A 299 -1.88 -15.10 -12.25
C PHE A 299 -1.04 -15.10 -13.54
N TYR A 300 -0.13 -16.06 -13.68
CA TYR A 300 0.73 -16.16 -14.87
C TYR A 300 -0.02 -16.61 -16.12
N ALA A 301 -1.00 -17.53 -16.01
CA ALA A 301 -1.83 -17.92 -17.14
C ALA A 301 -2.55 -16.70 -17.75
N LYS A 302 -3.10 -15.81 -16.91
CA LYS A 302 -3.70 -14.54 -17.39
C LYS A 302 -2.68 -13.66 -18.09
N ARG A 303 -1.46 -13.54 -17.54
CA ARG A 303 -0.39 -12.72 -18.14
C ARG A 303 0.08 -13.26 -19.48
N PHE A 304 0.33 -14.57 -19.58
CA PHE A 304 0.71 -15.21 -20.82
C PHE A 304 -0.40 -15.12 -21.87
N ALA A 305 -1.66 -15.26 -21.48
CA ALA A 305 -2.79 -15.06 -22.39
C ALA A 305 -2.81 -13.64 -22.98
N MET A 306 -2.49 -12.61 -22.20
CA MET A 306 -2.38 -11.23 -22.72
C MET A 306 -1.22 -11.06 -23.70
N LEU A 307 -0.05 -11.65 -23.40
CA LEU A 307 1.10 -11.62 -24.30
C LEU A 307 0.80 -12.37 -25.62
N ALA A 308 0.10 -13.51 -25.55
CA ALA A 308 -0.30 -14.28 -26.72
C ALA A 308 -1.34 -13.53 -27.57
N PHE A 309 -2.35 -12.91 -26.94
CA PHE A 309 -3.33 -12.10 -27.65
C PHE A 309 -2.71 -10.88 -28.35
N GLN A 310 -1.65 -10.31 -27.78
CA GLN A 310 -0.85 -9.26 -28.42
C GLN A 310 -0.16 -9.77 -29.69
N GLN A 311 0.50 -10.93 -29.64
CA GLN A 311 1.17 -11.53 -30.81
C GLN A 311 0.19 -11.79 -31.97
N LEU A 312 -1.08 -12.08 -31.65
CA LEU A 312 -2.14 -12.27 -32.66
C LEU A 312 -2.69 -10.96 -33.25
N LYS A 313 -2.64 -9.84 -32.50
CA LYS A 313 -3.13 -8.52 -32.95
C LYS A 313 -2.10 -7.70 -33.72
N SER A 314 -0.84 -8.10 -33.68
CA SER A 314 0.24 -7.54 -34.50
C SER A 314 0.74 -8.60 -35.48
N PRO A 315 -0.06 -9.01 -36.49
CA PRO A 315 0.51 -9.76 -37.60
C PRO A 315 1.55 -8.86 -38.28
N GLN A 316 2.66 -9.49 -38.68
CA GLN A 316 3.83 -8.84 -39.30
C GLN A 316 3.47 -7.89 -40.44
#